data_AF-A0A8D8F7L9-F1
#
_entry.id   AF-A0A8D8F7L9-F1
#
_cell.length_a   1.000
_cell.length_b   1.000
_cell.length_c   1.000
_cell.angle_alpha   90.00
_cell.angle_beta   90.00
_cell.angle_gamma   90.00
#
_symmetry.space_group_name_H-M   'P 1'
#
loop_
_entity.id
_entity.type
_entity.pdbx_description
1 polymer ?
#
loop_
_entity_poly.entity_id
_entity_poly.type
_entity_poly.pdbx_seq_one_letter_code
_entity_poly.pdbx_strand_id
1 'polypeptide(L)'
;GFHTAIQAGVPIIPVVFSHMYFIDAKKYLFKPGHVIMSVLEPIPTKGVTVDGLDALIERTRSAMLAEYEKISAEMDGNLSNSRWVRQSRPRFTIIDNKKSD
;
A
#
# COMPACT_ATOMS: atom_id res chain seq x y z
N GLY A 1 -3.74 -13.85 -10.69
CA GLY A 1 -2.68 -12.99 -10.11
C GLY A 1 -1.47 -13.82 -9.78
N PHE A 2 -1.39 -14.36 -8.56
CA PHE A 2 -0.24 -15.14 -8.08
C PHE A 2 0.14 -16.34 -8.96
N HIS A 3 -0.83 -17.16 -9.38
CA HIS A 3 -0.60 -18.26 -10.33
C HIS A 3 0.12 -17.79 -11.61
N THR A 4 -0.35 -16.68 -12.19
CA THR A 4 0.23 -16.09 -13.41
C THR A 4 1.65 -15.60 -13.16
N ALA A 5 1.90 -14.95 -12.01
CA ALA A 5 3.23 -14.46 -11.65
C ALA A 5 4.23 -15.60 -11.46
N ILE A 6 3.80 -16.72 -10.86
CA ILE A 6 4.59 -17.95 -10.72
C ILE A 6 4.89 -18.56 -12.09
N GLN A 7 3.87 -18.75 -12.93
CA GLN A 7 4.01 -19.35 -14.27
C GLN A 7 4.94 -18.54 -15.18
N ALA A 8 4.85 -17.21 -15.12
CA ALA A 8 5.70 -16.32 -15.89
C ALA A 8 7.08 -16.05 -15.23
N GLY A 9 7.28 -16.47 -13.98
CA GLY A 9 8.50 -16.20 -13.22
C GLY A 9 8.77 -14.72 -12.96
N VAL A 10 7.72 -13.89 -12.95
CA VAL A 10 7.82 -12.43 -12.74
C VAL A 10 7.55 -12.06 -11.29
N PRO A 11 8.31 -11.12 -10.70
CA PRO A 11 8.13 -10.73 -9.31
C PRO A 11 6.80 -10.01 -9.09
N ILE A 12 6.30 -10.09 -7.86
CA ILE A 12 5.11 -9.38 -7.42
C ILE A 12 5.56 -8.07 -6.77
N ILE A 13 5.00 -6.93 -7.21
CA ILE A 13 5.29 -5.61 -6.61
C ILE A 13 4.10 -5.22 -5.73
N PRO A 14 4.21 -5.27 -4.39
CA PRO A 14 3.11 -4.91 -3.51
C PRO A 14 2.95 -3.39 -3.44
N VAL A 15 1.74 -2.89 -3.70
CA VAL A 15 1.39 -1.46 -3.57
C VAL A 15 0.32 -1.32 -2.49
N VAL A 16 0.59 -0.47 -1.51
CA VAL A 16 -0.21 -0.32 -0.31
C VAL A 16 -0.74 1.10 -0.22
N PHE A 17 -2.03 1.24 0.10
CA PHE A 17 -2.69 2.53 0.31
C PHE A 17 -3.09 2.67 1.77
N SER A 18 -2.96 3.86 2.34
CA SER A 18 -3.55 4.14 3.65
C SER A 18 -5.07 3.97 3.63
N HIS A 19 -5.68 3.82 4.81
CA HIS A 19 -7.13 3.84 4.92
C HIS A 19 -7.72 5.13 4.27
N MET A 20 -8.89 5.00 3.66
CA MET A 20 -9.54 6.07 2.89
C MET A 20 -10.69 6.71 3.69
N TYR A 21 -10.37 7.53 4.69
CA TYR A 21 -11.36 8.18 5.59
C TYR A 21 -12.42 9.03 4.89
N PHE A 22 -12.17 9.45 3.64
CA PHE A 22 -13.03 10.33 2.85
C PHE A 22 -14.08 9.58 2.00
N ILE A 23 -14.10 8.24 2.08
CA ILE A 23 -15.08 7.37 1.43
C ILE A 23 -15.96 6.73 2.50
N ASP A 24 -17.26 6.99 2.45
CA ASP A 24 -18.27 6.28 3.24
C ASP A 24 -19.18 5.51 2.28
N ALA A 25 -18.86 4.23 2.08
CA ALA A 25 -19.59 3.38 1.14
C ALA A 25 -21.05 3.15 1.56
N LYS A 26 -21.35 3.14 2.87
CA LYS A 26 -22.71 2.93 3.39
C LYS A 26 -23.60 4.13 3.11
N LYS A 27 -23.02 5.34 3.14
CA LYS A 27 -23.72 6.60 2.84
C LYS A 27 -23.56 7.06 1.39
N TYR A 28 -22.86 6.29 0.56
CA TYR A 28 -22.52 6.66 -0.82
C TYR A 28 -21.84 8.04 -0.92
N LEU A 29 -21.01 8.40 0.07
CA LEU A 29 -20.32 9.68 0.11
C LEU A 29 -18.87 9.52 -0.35
N PHE A 30 -18.49 10.36 -1.32
CA PHE A 30 -17.11 10.51 -1.75
C PHE A 30 -16.69 11.97 -1.63
N LYS A 31 -15.84 12.27 -0.66
CA LYS A 31 -15.35 13.63 -0.40
C LYS A 31 -13.93 13.80 -0.93
N PRO A 32 -13.48 15.04 -1.19
CA PRO A 32 -12.07 15.31 -1.38
C PRO A 32 -11.27 14.81 -0.17
N GLY A 33 -10.15 14.16 -0.44
CA GLY A 33 -9.27 13.63 0.58
C GLY A 33 -7.93 13.25 0.01
N HIS A 34 -7.08 12.71 0.87
CA HIS A 34 -5.72 12.33 0.54
C HIS A 34 -5.48 10.88 0.95
N VAL A 35 -4.59 10.22 0.21
CA VAL A 35 -4.15 8.86 0.47
C VAL A 35 -2.62 8.84 0.44
N ILE A 36 -2.01 8.09 1.35
CA ILE A 36 -0.58 7.77 1.28
C ILE A 36 -0.46 6.46 0.51
N MET A 37 0.41 6.42 -0.48
CA MET A 37 0.71 5.23 -1.27
C MET A 37 2.16 4.82 -1.03
N SER A 38 2.38 3.55 -0.70
CA SER A 38 3.70 2.96 -0.50
C SER A 38 3.89 1.81 -1.48
N VAL A 39 5.05 1.76 -2.14
CA VAL A 39 5.43 0.67 -3.03
C VAL A 39 6.52 -0.12 -2.32
N LEU A 40 6.25 -1.40 -2.05
CA LEU A 40 7.18 -2.28 -1.35
C LEU A 40 8.15 -2.95 -2.32
N GLU A 41 9.21 -3.52 -1.74
CA GLU A 41 10.20 -4.29 -2.48
C GLU A 41 9.56 -5.45 -3.25
N PRO A 42 10.02 -5.74 -4.49
CA PRO A 42 9.51 -6.84 -5.27
C PRO A 42 9.69 -8.18 -4.55
N ILE A 43 8.65 -9.02 -4.54
CA ILE A 43 8.69 -10.38 -4.01
C ILE A 43 8.99 -11.33 -5.17
N PRO A 44 10.15 -12.01 -5.18
CA PRO A 44 10.50 -12.93 -6.25
C PRO A 44 9.58 -14.15 -6.28
N THR A 45 9.23 -14.58 -7.48
CA THR A 45 8.42 -15.79 -7.74
C THR A 45 9.22 -16.88 -8.46
N LYS A 46 10.45 -16.58 -8.89
CA LYS A 46 11.32 -17.53 -9.58
C LYS A 46 11.63 -18.71 -8.66
N GLY A 47 11.33 -19.91 -9.13
CA GLY A 47 11.54 -21.14 -8.37
C GLY A 47 10.45 -21.47 -7.35
N VAL A 48 9.40 -20.64 -7.23
CA VAL A 48 8.20 -20.98 -6.45
C VAL A 48 7.33 -21.92 -7.29
N THR A 49 6.89 -23.04 -6.72
CA THR A 49 5.93 -23.95 -7.36
C THR A 49 4.51 -23.63 -6.90
N VAL A 50 3.50 -24.25 -7.53
CA VAL A 50 2.09 -24.10 -7.12
C VAL A 50 1.87 -24.53 -5.66
N ASP A 51 2.64 -25.49 -5.16
CA ASP A 51 2.59 -25.91 -3.75
C ASP A 51 3.03 -24.80 -2.79
N GLY A 52 3.86 -23.86 -3.26
CA GLY A 52 4.29 -22.68 -2.50
C GLY A 52 3.36 -21.48 -2.61
N LEU A 53 2.21 -21.62 -3.30
CA LEU A 53 1.28 -20.51 -3.57
C LEU A 53 0.77 -19.87 -2.28
N ASP A 54 0.28 -20.66 -1.33
CA ASP A 54 -0.32 -20.16 -0.09
C ASP A 54 0.71 -19.39 0.74
N ALA A 55 1.96 -19.89 0.79
CA ALA A 55 3.06 -19.21 1.45
C ALA A 55 3.42 -17.88 0.77
N LEU A 56 3.39 -17.83 -0.57
CA LEU A 56 3.62 -16.59 -1.33
C LEU A 56 2.52 -15.56 -1.07
N ILE A 57 1.26 -16.01 -1.02
CA ILE A 57 0.11 -15.16 -0.69
C ILE A 57 0.27 -14.61 0.73
N GLU A 58 0.52 -15.46 1.72
CA GLU A 58 0.59 -15.01 3.11
C GLU A 58 1.80 -14.10 3.37
N ARG A 59 2.95 -14.37 2.75
CA ARG A 59 4.11 -13.48 2.80
C ARG A 59 3.78 -12.10 2.23
N THR A 60 3.12 -12.07 1.07
CA THR A 60 2.72 -10.81 0.42
C THR A 60 1.70 -10.06 1.26
N ARG A 61 0.69 -10.77 1.80
CA ARG A 61 -0.35 -10.20 2.67
C ARG A 61 0.26 -9.62 3.94
N SER A 62 1.14 -10.37 4.60
CA SER A 62 1.82 -9.94 5.83
C SER A 62 2.65 -8.67 5.62
N ALA A 63 3.43 -8.62 4.53
CA ALA A 63 4.23 -7.44 4.19
C ALA A 63 3.36 -6.21 3.90
N MET A 64 2.28 -6.39 3.13
CA MET A 64 1.34 -5.30 2.84
C MET A 64 0.59 -4.83 4.08
N LEU A 65 0.17 -5.74 4.97
CA LEU A 65 -0.55 -5.40 6.19
C LEU A 65 0.32 -4.58 7.15
N ALA A 66 1.58 -4.98 7.34
CA ALA A 66 2.52 -4.23 8.17
C ALA A 66 2.72 -2.80 7.65
N GLU A 67 2.89 -2.63 6.34
CA GLU A 67 3.02 -1.28 5.77
C GLU A 67 1.69 -0.51 5.83
N TYR A 68 0.56 -1.18 5.64
CA TYR A 68 -0.78 -0.58 5.72
C TYR A 68 -1.03 0.05 7.08
N GLU A 69 -0.72 -0.66 8.17
CA GLU A 69 -0.87 -0.17 9.54
C GLU A 69 -0.02 1.07 9.77
N LYS A 70 1.24 1.04 9.31
CA LYS A 70 2.18 2.16 9.41
C LYS A 70 1.68 3.41 8.66
N ILE A 71 1.34 3.29 7.38
CA ILE A 71 0.91 4.45 6.59
C ILE A 71 -0.50 4.94 6.95
N SER A 72 -1.33 4.06 7.54
CA SER A 72 -2.63 4.46 8.09
C SER A 72 -2.46 5.25 9.39
N ALA A 73 -1.56 4.83 10.28
CA ALA A 73 -1.24 5.61 11.48
C ALA A 73 -0.61 6.98 11.12
N GLU A 74 0.23 7.02 10.08
CA GLU A 74 0.75 8.30 9.55
C GLU A 74 -0.39 9.19 9.03
N MET A 75 -1.36 8.63 8.30
CA MET A 75 -2.54 9.35 7.85
C MET A 75 -3.33 9.92 9.04
N ASP A 76 -3.59 9.13 10.08
CA ASP A 76 -4.31 9.59 11.27
C ASP A 76 -3.58 10.74 11.98
N GLY A 77 -2.25 10.60 12.14
CA GLY A 77 -1.40 11.67 12.67
C GLY A 77 -1.50 12.95 11.83
N ASN A 78 -1.48 12.81 10.51
CA ASN A 78 -1.63 13.92 9.58
C ASN A 78 -3.02 14.59 9.65
N LEU A 79 -4.09 13.82 9.81
CA LEU A 79 -5.45 14.35 9.93
C LEU A 79 -5.66 15.15 11.22
N SER A 80 -4.94 14.81 12.29
CA SER A 80 -4.94 15.59 13.53
C SER A 80 -4.29 16.99 13.36
N ASN A 81 -3.49 17.18 12.30
CA ASN A 81 -2.81 18.44 12.02
C ASN A 81 -3.65 19.37 11.14
N SER A 82 -4.22 20.42 11.74
CA SER A 82 -5.05 21.42 11.03
C SER A 82 -4.35 22.13 9.87
N ARG A 83 -3.01 22.26 9.90
CA ARG A 83 -2.25 22.82 8.77
C ARG A 83 -2.23 21.86 7.59
N TRP A 84 -2.05 20.57 7.86
CA TRP A 84 -2.03 19.51 6.85
C TRP A 84 -3.37 19.38 6.13
N VAL A 85 -4.48 19.48 6.88
CA VAL A 85 -5.84 19.39 6.33
C VAL A 85 -6.20 20.58 5.45
N ARG A 86 -5.70 21.79 5.78
CA ARG A 86 -6.08 23.03 5.09
C ARG A 86 -5.15 23.44 3.96
N GLN A 87 -3.96 22.84 3.85
CA GLN A 87 -3.01 23.22 2.81
C GLN A 87 -3.46 22.75 1.42
N SER A 88 -3.34 23.64 0.44
CA SER A 88 -3.38 23.22 -0.97
C SER A 88 -2.16 22.34 -1.26
N ARG A 89 -2.38 21.19 -1.90
CA ARG A 89 -1.34 20.21 -2.21
C ARG A 89 -1.30 19.91 -3.69
N PRO A 90 -0.11 19.63 -4.25
CA PRO A 90 -0.03 19.04 -5.59
C PRO A 90 -0.77 17.70 -5.62
N ARG A 91 -1.25 17.29 -6.80
CA ARG A 91 -1.98 16.02 -6.97
C ARG A 91 -1.16 14.80 -6.57
N PHE A 92 0.16 14.87 -6.72
CA PHE A 92 1.10 13.85 -6.30
C PHE A 92 2.34 14.49 -5.68
N THR A 93 2.82 13.91 -4.59
CA THR A 93 4.11 14.19 -3.98
C THR A 93 4.84 12.86 -3.83
N ILE A 94 6.03 12.75 -4.42
CA ILE A 94 6.88 11.57 -4.26
C ILE A 94 7.73 11.78 -3.01
N ILE A 95 7.71 10.81 -2.11
CA ILE A 95 8.52 10.79 -0.90
C ILE A 95 9.41 9.55 -1.00
N ASP A 96 10.69 9.76 -1.28
CA ASP A 96 11.66 8.66 -1.35
C ASP A 96 12.03 8.21 0.07
N ASN A 97 11.39 7.14 0.54
CA ASN A 97 11.72 6.46 1.80
C ASN A 97 12.94 5.54 1.67
N LYS A 98 13.95 5.90 0.86
CA LYS A 98 15.22 5.16 0.88
C LYS A 98 15.81 5.29 2.28
N LYS A 99 15.71 4.22 3.07
CA LYS A 99 16.70 3.99 4.14
C LYS A 99 18.04 3.91 3.41
N SER A 100 18.86 4.94 3.58
CA SER A 100 20.29 4.87 3.37
C SER A 100 20.84 3.64 4.09
N ASP A 101 21.72 2.93 3.39
CA ASP A 101 22.38 1.67 3.75
C ASP A 101 22.74 1.48 5.23
#